data_AF-A0A834I6C8-F1
#
_entry.id   AF-A0A834I6C8-F1
#
_cell.length_a   1.000
_cell.length_b   1.000
_cell.length_c   1.000
_cell.angle_alpha   90.00
_cell.angle_beta   90.00
_cell.angle_gamma   90.00
#
_symmetry.space_group_name_H-M   'P 1'
#
loop_
_entity.id
_entity.type
_entity.pdbx_description
1 polymer ?
#
loop_
_entity_poly.entity_id
_entity_poly.type
_entity_poly.pdbx_seq_one_letter_code
_entity_poly.pdbx_strand_id
1 'polypeptide(L)' 'MTLCTLGVGATFGESILQDLPRDTTVVTQTTCELLRVEQHDFKLIWEKNKELMNDLVANCKLKNGKCWLFLEW' A
#
# COMPACT_ATOMS: atom_id res chain seq x y z
N MET A 1 -7.72 -8.45 17.77
CA MET A 1 -7.38 -7.04 18.09
C MET A 1 -7.28 -6.29 16.77
N THR A 2 -7.87 -5.09 16.66
CA THR A 2 -7.76 -4.24 15.47
C THR A 2 -6.69 -3.18 15.72
N LEU A 3 -5.67 -3.12 14.88
CA LEU A 3 -4.55 -2.16 15.04
C LEU A 3 -4.95 -0.75 14.59
N CYS A 4 -5.62 -0.64 13.44
CA CYS A 4 -6.13 0.61 12.88
C CYS A 4 -7.25 0.34 11.85
N THR A 5 -7.95 1.39 11.42
CA THR A 5 -8.92 1.33 10.32
C THR A 5 -8.41 2.17 9.16
N LEU A 6 -8.44 1.61 7.95
CA LEU A 6 -7.97 2.27 6.73
C LEU A 6 -9.15 2.86 5.97
N GLY A 7 -9.04 4.14 5.62
CA GLY A 7 -10.02 4.87 4.83
C GLY A 7 -9.58 5.02 3.38
N VAL A 8 -10.46 5.60 2.56
CA VAL A 8 -10.20 5.95 1.17
C VAL A 8 -8.90 6.79 1.03
N GLY A 9 -8.02 6.36 0.13
CA GLY A 9 -6.72 7.02 -0.13
C GLY A 9 -5.58 6.52 0.75
N ALA A 10 -5.85 5.68 1.75
CA ALA A 10 -4.80 5.02 2.53
C ALA A 10 -4.06 3.96 1.71
N THR A 11 -2.79 3.76 2.03
CA THR A 11 -1.92 2.73 1.46
C THR A 11 -1.47 1.78 2.57
N PHE A 12 -1.25 0.51 2.25
CA PHE A 12 -0.74 -0.46 3.21
C PHE A 12 0.00 -1.62 2.54
N GLY A 13 0.98 -2.18 3.26
CA GLY A 13 1.76 -3.34 2.84
C GLY A 13 3.11 -2.96 2.19
N GLU A 14 3.63 -1.77 2.52
CA GLU A 14 4.97 -1.30 2.20
C GLU A 14 6.09 -2.19 2.74
N SER A 15 5.80 -3.10 3.67
CA SER A 15 6.70 -4.14 4.20
C SER A 15 7.38 -4.95 3.08
N ILE A 16 6.71 -5.06 1.93
CA ILE A 16 7.20 -5.76 0.74
C ILE A 16 8.44 -5.11 0.09
N LEU A 17 8.69 -3.82 0.33
CA LEU A 17 9.91 -3.14 -0.08
C LEU A 17 11.12 -3.54 0.76
N GLN A 18 10.87 -3.89 2.02
CA GLN A 18 11.91 -4.22 3.00
C GLN A 18 12.09 -5.73 3.18
N ASP A 19 11.35 -6.55 2.40
CA ASP A 19 11.32 -8.01 2.52
C ASP A 19 11.00 -8.49 3.95
N LEU A 20 10.24 -7.68 4.69
CA LEU A 20 9.86 -7.99 6.07
C LEU A 20 8.61 -8.87 6.09
N PRO A 21 8.53 -9.83 7.03
CA PRO A 21 7.34 -10.65 7.20
C PRO A 21 6.12 -9.79 7.54
N ARG A 22 4.96 -10.24 7.10
CA ARG A 22 3.70 -9.53 7.35
C ARG A 22 3.26 -9.73 8.80
N ASP A 23 3.44 -8.70 9.62
CA ASP A 23 3.03 -8.73 11.04
C ASP A 23 1.52 -8.49 11.26
N THR A 24 0.79 -8.06 10.22
CA THR A 24 -0.62 -7.64 10.36
C THR A 24 -1.48 -8.12 9.21
N THR A 25 -2.70 -8.57 9.52
CA THR A 25 -3.71 -8.93 8.50
C THR A 25 -4.65 -7.76 8.26
N VAL A 26 -4.98 -7.49 6.99
CA VAL A 26 -5.95 -6.48 6.59
C VAL A 26 -7.22 -7.17 6.12
N VAL A 27 -8.34 -6.76 6.69
CA VAL A 27 -9.67 -7.27 6.37
C VAL A 27 -10.57 -6.11 5.96
N THR A 28 -11.39 -6.32 4.94
CA THR A 28 -12.35 -5.33 4.49
C THR A 28 -13.57 -5.35 5.41
N GLN A 29 -13.97 -4.18 5.94
CA GLN A 29 -15.18 -4.05 6.78
C GLN A 29 -16.42 -3.74 5.94
N THR A 30 -16.23 -3.22 4.72
CA THR A 30 -17.28 -2.85 3.77
C THR A 30 -16.83 -3.18 2.35
N THR A 31 -17.75 -3.13 1.39
CA THR A 31 -17.40 -3.24 -0.04
C THR A 31 -16.52 -2.06 -0.44
N CYS A 32 -15.33 -2.35 -0.94
CA CYS A 32 -14.37 -1.34 -1.35
C CYS A 32 -13.65 -1.77 -2.63
N GLU A 33 -13.23 -0.78 -3.42
CA GLU A 33 -12.37 -0.98 -4.57
C GLU A 33 -10.92 -0.74 -4.17
N LEU A 34 -10.04 -1.64 -4.60
CA LEU A 34 -8.64 -1.62 -4.21
C LEU A 34 -7.76 -1.77 -5.46
N LEU A 35 -6.66 -1.03 -5.50
CA LEU A 35 -5.65 -1.14 -6.54
C LEU A 35 -4.56 -2.07 -6.06
N ARG A 36 -4.22 -3.09 -6.84
CA ARG A 36 -3.11 -4.00 -6.54
C ARG A 36 -2.00 -3.79 -7.56
N VAL A 37 -0.77 -3.74 -7.07
CA VAL A 37 0.43 -3.83 -7.89
C VAL A 37 1.28 -4.99 -7.38
N GLU A 38 1.82 -5.77 -8.31
CA GLU A 38 2.73 -6.87 -8.04
C GLU A 38 4.06 -6.36 -7.49
N GLN A 39 4.76 -7.12 -6.63
CA GLN A 39 5.98 -6.62 -6.00
C GLN A 39 7.05 -6.27 -7.01
N HIS A 40 7.20 -7.11 -8.03
CA HIS A 40 8.17 -6.89 -9.10
C HIS A 40 7.93 -5.53 -9.77
N ASP A 41 6.70 -5.28 -10.20
CA ASP A 41 6.33 -4.03 -10.85
C ASP A 41 6.45 -2.84 -9.91
N PHE A 42 6.10 -3.02 -8.64
CA PHE A 42 6.24 -1.98 -7.64
C PHE A 42 7.71 -1.61 -7.41
N LYS A 43 8.61 -2.59 -7.30
CA LYS A 43 10.05 -2.37 -7.20
C LYS A 43 10.57 -1.61 -8.42
N LEU A 44 10.12 -1.96 -9.63
CA LEU A 44 10.49 -1.23 -10.85
C LEU A 44 10.00 0.23 -10.84
N ILE A 45 8.76 0.48 -10.41
CA ILE A 45 8.20 1.84 -10.29
C ILE A 45 8.95 2.63 -9.22
N TRP A 46 9.25 2.00 -8.08
CA TRP A 46 9.98 2.57 -6.95
C TRP A 46 11.39 2.99 -7.35
N GLU A 47 12.16 2.11 -7.98
CA GLU A 47 13.52 2.42 -8.44
C GLU A 47 13.54 3.53 -9.49
N LYS A 48 12.54 3.58 -10.39
CA LYS A 48 12.44 4.63 -11.41
C LYS A 48 12.01 6.00 -10.86
N ASN A 49 11.26 6.06 -9.76
CA ASN A 49 10.60 7.28 -9.27
C ASN A 49 10.77 7.48 -7.76
N LYS A 50 11.92 7.08 -7.21
CA LYS A 50 12.15 6.97 -5.76
C LYS A 50 11.78 8.20 -4.96
N GLU A 51 12.09 9.40 -5.45
CA GLU A 51 11.77 10.67 -4.78
C GLU A 51 10.25 10.89 -4.70
N LEU A 52 9.54 10.73 -5.82
CA LEU A 52 8.07 10.88 -5.88
C LEU A 52 7.36 9.81 -5.04
N MET A 53 7.89 8.59 -5.03
CA MET A 53 7.31 7.46 -4.30
C MET A 53 7.50 7.59 -2.79
N ASN A 54 8.65 8.13 -2.33
CA ASN A 54 8.86 8.47 -0.93
C ASN A 54 7.82 9.50 -0.45
N ASP A 55 7.57 10.55 -1.25
CA ASP A 55 6.55 11.54 -0.92
C ASP A 55 5.13 10.93 -0.90
N LEU A 56 4.83 10.00 -1.80
CA LEU A 56 3.54 9.30 -1.84
C LEU A 56 3.31 8.44 -0.59
N VAL A 57 4.31 7.66 -0.18
CA VAL A 57 4.24 6.80 1.02
C VAL A 57 4.24 7.64 2.30
N ALA A 58 5.03 8.71 2.36
CA ALA A 58 5.09 9.57 3.54
C ALA A 58 3.80 10.39 3.74
N ASN A 59 3.13 10.76 2.65
CA ASN A 59 2.04 11.74 2.71
C ASN A 59 0.64 11.14 2.56
N CYS A 60 0.50 9.83 2.28
CA CYS A 60 -0.75 9.02 2.26
C CYS A 60 -1.98 9.68 1.58
N LYS A 61 -1.78 10.71 0.76
CA LYS A 61 -2.84 11.57 0.22
C LYS A 61 -2.84 11.47 -1.30
N LEU A 62 -3.13 10.28 -1.79
CA LEU A 62 -3.51 10.12 -3.19
C LEU A 62 -4.90 10.73 -3.38
N LYS A 63 -4.95 11.87 -4.08
CA LYS A 63 -6.15 12.69 -4.28
C LYS A 63 -7.30 12.01 -5.04
N ASN A 64 -7.15 10.75 -5.46
CA ASN A 64 -8.12 10.03 -6.31
C ASN A 64 -8.60 8.69 -5.72
N GLY A 65 -8.74 8.63 -4.39
CA GLY A 65 -9.75 7.78 -3.75
C GLY A 65 -9.62 6.26 -3.88
N LYS A 66 -8.47 5.72 -4.28
CA LYS A 66 -8.25 4.27 -4.34
C LYS A 66 -7.13 3.85 -3.41
N CYS A 67 -7.43 2.92 -2.50
CA CYS A 67 -6.43 2.38 -1.59
C CYS A 67 -5.57 1.36 -2.34
N TRP A 68 -4.26 1.45 -2.13
CA TRP A 68 -3.32 0.49 -2.70
C TRP A 68 -3.22 -0.70 -1.76
N LEU A 69 -3.63 -1.86 -2.25
CA LEU A 69 -3.33 -3.17 -1.70
C LEU A 69 -1.94 -3.59 -2.16
N PHE A 70 -1.00 -3.68 -1.23
CA PHE A 70 0.16 -4.55 -1.41
C PHE A 70 -0.17 -5.91 -0.80
N LEU A 71 -0.43 -6.87 -1.68
CA LEU A 71 -0.52 -8.28 -1.35
C LEU A 71 0.36 -9.03 -2.34
N GLU A 72 1.52 -9.45 -1.88
CA GLU A 72 2.05 -10.74 -2.31
C GLU A 72 1.96 -11.73 -1.16
N TRP A 73 1.78 -12.97 -1.57
CA TRP A 73 1.71 -14.15 -0.73
C TRP A 73 3.06 -14.46 -0.10
#